data_AF-A0A1W6B5K7-F1
#
_entry.id   AF-A0A1W6B5K7-F1
#
_cell.length_a   1.000
_cell.length_b   1.000
_cell.length_c   1.000
_cell.angle_alpha   90.00
_cell.angle_beta   90.00
_cell.angle_gamma   90.00
#
_symmetry.space_group_name_H-M   'P 1'
#
loop_
_entity.id
_entity.type
_entity.pdbx_description
1 polymer ?
#
loop_
_entity_poly.entity_id
_entity_poly.type
_entity_poly.pdbx_seq_one_letter_code
_entity_poly.pdbx_strand_id
1 'polypeptide(L)'
;MVTVVIGDRLGKGQKVAAGIEKAGGRAVVVPGVAADMKLGDVMKAENADFGISFCGSGGAGAITAQNKYGYKAKHGMRSIDEGVTAINEGANVLGFGFMDKEELGEKLVLAWNKKYGS
;
A
#
# COMPACT_ATOMS: atom_id res chain seq x y z
N MET A 1 9.83 2.75 12.62
CA MET A 1 8.69 3.54 12.10
C MET A 1 8.38 2.99 10.72
N VAL A 2 7.15 2.53 10.47
CA VAL A 2 6.80 1.89 9.19
C VAL A 2 6.71 2.94 8.08
N THR A 3 7.33 2.69 6.94
CA THR A 3 7.24 3.52 5.73
C THR A 3 6.34 2.84 4.71
N VAL A 4 5.30 3.57 4.29
CA VAL A 4 4.26 3.06 3.40
C VAL A 4 4.18 3.93 2.15
N VAL A 5 4.30 3.31 0.97
CA VAL A 5 4.16 4.02 -0.31
C VAL A 5 2.76 3.81 -0.87
N ILE A 6 2.15 4.87 -1.38
CA ILE A 6 0.80 4.84 -1.94
C ILE A 6 0.88 5.25 -3.41
N GLY A 7 0.51 4.34 -4.30
CA GLY A 7 0.38 4.58 -5.74
C GLY A 7 -1.07 4.47 -6.15
N ASP A 8 -1.75 5.61 -6.32
CA ASP A 8 -3.13 5.65 -6.83
C ASP A 8 -3.15 6.10 -8.29
N ARG A 9 -3.79 5.30 -9.15
CA ARG A 9 -3.87 5.58 -10.60
C ARG A 9 -4.43 6.97 -10.92
N LEU A 10 -5.32 7.49 -10.08
CA LEU A 10 -5.98 8.79 -10.22
C LEU A 10 -5.30 9.90 -9.41
N GLY A 11 -4.14 9.63 -8.79
CA GLY A 11 -3.40 10.61 -7.98
C GLY A 11 -4.04 10.90 -6.61
N LYS A 12 -4.93 10.01 -6.14
CA LYS A 12 -5.52 10.07 -4.79
C LYS A 12 -4.64 9.37 -3.75
N GLY A 13 -5.18 9.08 -2.58
CA GLY A 13 -4.49 8.37 -1.50
C GLY A 13 -4.15 9.26 -0.30
N GLN A 14 -4.57 10.53 -0.32
CA GLN A 14 -4.30 11.48 0.76
C GLN A 14 -5.03 11.10 2.05
N LYS A 15 -6.23 10.50 1.97
CA LYS A 15 -6.94 10.05 3.17
C LYS A 15 -6.24 8.84 3.76
N VAL A 16 -5.84 7.89 2.92
CA VAL A 16 -5.04 6.73 3.35
C VAL A 16 -3.73 7.18 3.99
N ALA A 17 -3.05 8.16 3.40
CA ALA A 17 -1.84 8.76 3.97
C ALA A 17 -2.08 9.34 5.36
N ALA A 18 -3.16 10.11 5.56
CA ALA A 18 -3.51 10.65 6.87
C ALA A 18 -3.74 9.54 7.90
N GLY A 19 -4.37 8.43 7.51
CA GLY A 19 -4.57 7.26 8.39
C GLY A 19 -3.27 6.56 8.77
N ILE A 20 -2.33 6.45 7.83
CA ILE A 20 -0.98 5.90 8.08
C ILE A 20 -0.23 6.78 9.09
N GLU A 21 -0.24 8.10 8.88
CA GLU A 21 0.44 9.05 9.76
C GLU A 21 -0.15 9.07 11.16
N LYS A 22 -1.48 9.02 11.27
CA LYS A 22 -2.20 8.91 12.54
C LYS A 22 -1.83 7.66 13.33
N ALA A 23 -1.55 6.55 12.64
CA ALA A 23 -1.09 5.31 13.25
C ALA A 23 0.43 5.29 13.55
N GLY A 24 1.13 6.41 13.36
CA GLY A 24 2.57 6.54 13.61
C GLY A 24 3.46 6.00 12.49
N GLY A 25 2.92 5.81 11.29
CA GLY A 25 3.67 5.48 10.08
C GLY A 25 4.10 6.71 9.28
N ARG A 26 5.00 6.53 8.33
CA ARG A 26 5.38 7.51 7.31
C ARG A 26 4.69 7.17 6.00
N ALA A 27 3.88 8.07 5.47
CA ALA A 27 3.23 7.90 4.18
C ALA A 27 4.02 8.60 3.05
N VAL A 28 4.16 7.93 1.91
CA VAL A 28 4.72 8.51 0.68
C VAL A 28 3.69 8.36 -0.43
N VAL A 29 2.98 9.44 -0.75
CA VAL A 29 2.01 9.47 -1.86
C VAL A 29 2.75 9.75 -3.15
N VAL A 30 2.71 8.80 -4.08
CA VAL A 30 3.33 8.95 -5.40
C VAL A 30 2.47 9.93 -6.23
N PRO A 31 3.03 11.07 -6.67
CA PRO A 31 2.25 12.08 -7.38
C PRO A 31 1.96 11.68 -8.83
N GLY A 32 0.81 12.16 -9.33
CA GLY A 32 0.45 12.11 -10.75
C GLY A 32 -0.44 10.95 -11.15
N VAL A 33 -0.93 11.01 -12.39
CA VAL A 33 -1.72 9.95 -13.02
C VAL A 33 -0.82 8.74 -13.30
N ALA A 34 -1.37 7.53 -13.17
CA ALA A 34 -0.65 6.26 -13.29
C ALA A 34 0.45 6.05 -12.23
N ALA A 35 0.32 6.68 -11.06
CA ALA A 35 1.23 6.49 -9.94
C ALA A 35 1.25 5.04 -9.42
N ASP A 36 0.18 4.27 -9.63
CA ASP A 36 0.12 2.83 -9.34
C ASP A 36 1.26 2.05 -10.01
N MET A 37 1.62 2.43 -11.24
CA MET A 37 2.67 1.76 -12.02
C MET A 37 4.09 2.05 -11.49
N LYS A 38 4.27 3.12 -10.71
CA LYS A 38 5.56 3.50 -10.11
C LYS A 38 5.73 2.99 -8.68
N LEU A 39 4.72 2.33 -8.13
CA LEU A 39 4.70 1.91 -6.72
C LEU A 39 5.97 1.15 -6.33
N GLY A 40 6.32 0.11 -7.07
CA GLY A 40 7.51 -0.71 -6.76
C GLY A 40 8.82 0.08 -6.82
N ASP A 41 8.94 1.01 -7.77
CA ASP A 41 10.15 1.82 -7.95
C ASP A 41 10.35 2.76 -6.76
N VAL A 42 9.26 3.41 -6.32
CA VAL A 42 9.28 4.32 -5.18
C VAL A 42 9.45 3.55 -3.86
N MET A 43 8.82 2.38 -3.70
CA MET A 43 9.06 1.51 -2.55
C MET A 43 10.54 1.16 -2.39
N LYS A 44 11.20 0.81 -3.49
CA LYS A 44 12.64 0.52 -3.46
C LYS A 44 13.47 1.75 -3.13
N ALA A 45 13.16 2.90 -3.72
CA ALA A 45 13.90 4.14 -3.49
C ALA A 45 13.77 4.63 -2.03
N GLU A 46 12.58 4.51 -1.44
CA GLU A 46 12.28 4.94 -0.08
C GLU A 46 12.64 3.88 0.99
N ASN A 47 13.11 2.70 0.58
CA ASN A 47 13.26 1.53 1.46
C ASN A 47 11.97 1.25 2.27
N ALA A 48 10.83 1.30 1.58
CA ALA A 48 9.53 1.15 2.20
C ALA A 48 9.28 -0.28 2.69
N ASP A 49 8.58 -0.40 3.82
CA ASP A 49 8.19 -1.67 4.40
C ASP A 49 7.10 -2.36 3.58
N PHE A 50 6.08 -1.59 3.17
CA PHE A 50 5.05 -2.06 2.27
C PHE A 50 4.47 -0.95 1.39
N GLY A 51 3.73 -1.35 0.36
CA GLY A 51 3.09 -0.44 -0.58
C GLY A 51 1.63 -0.75 -0.81
N ILE A 52 0.89 0.28 -1.20
CA ILE A 52 -0.53 0.22 -1.53
C ILE A 52 -0.72 0.71 -2.97
N SER A 53 -1.27 -0.16 -3.81
CA SER A 53 -1.63 0.14 -5.20
C SER A 53 -3.13 0.30 -5.31
N PHE A 54 -3.59 1.45 -5.79
CA PHE A 54 -5.00 1.66 -6.17
C PHE A 54 -5.13 1.76 -7.68
N CYS A 55 -5.88 0.83 -8.27
CA CYS A 55 -6.37 0.96 -9.64
C CYS A 55 -7.78 0.38 -9.73
N GLY A 56 -8.49 0.57 -10.85
CA GLY A 56 -9.89 0.08 -10.99
C GLY A 56 -10.06 -1.42 -10.64
N SER A 57 -9.03 -2.23 -10.86
CA SER A 57 -8.96 -3.64 -10.45
C SER A 57 -8.06 -3.93 -9.24
N GLY A 58 -7.31 -2.95 -8.73
CA GLY A 58 -6.23 -3.11 -7.76
C GLY A 58 -5.01 -3.94 -8.20
N GLY A 59 -5.00 -4.54 -9.40
CA GLY A 59 -3.98 -5.49 -9.83
C GLY A 59 -2.70 -4.91 -10.41
N ALA A 60 -2.80 -3.87 -11.25
CA ALA A 60 -1.73 -3.54 -12.18
C ALA A 60 -0.43 -3.08 -11.49
N GLY A 61 -0.51 -2.12 -10.57
CA GLY A 61 0.65 -1.66 -9.82
C GLY A 61 1.25 -2.75 -8.92
N ALA A 62 0.39 -3.54 -8.28
CA ALA A 62 0.80 -4.63 -7.41
C ALA A 62 1.57 -5.74 -8.16
N ILE A 63 1.05 -6.19 -9.30
CA ILE A 63 1.69 -7.18 -10.18
C ILE A 63 3.01 -6.63 -10.74
N THR A 64 3.04 -5.36 -11.12
CA THR A 64 4.26 -4.73 -11.65
C THR A 64 5.37 -4.71 -10.60
N ALA A 65 5.05 -4.32 -9.36
CA ALA A 65 6.00 -4.32 -8.26
C ALA A 65 6.52 -5.74 -7.94
N GLN A 66 5.63 -6.74 -7.96
CA GLN A 66 5.99 -8.15 -7.80
C GLN A 66 6.96 -8.62 -8.90
N ASN A 67 6.62 -8.40 -10.17
CA ASN A 67 7.43 -8.88 -11.29
C ASN A 67 8.80 -8.19 -11.36
N LYS A 68 8.87 -6.89 -11.03
CA LYS A 68 10.10 -6.11 -11.16
C LYS A 68 11.07 -6.29 -9.99
N TYR A 69 10.56 -6.48 -8.78
CA TYR A 69 11.38 -6.49 -7.56
C TYR A 69 11.19 -7.73 -6.67
N GLY A 70 10.34 -8.68 -7.06
CA GLY A 70 10.08 -9.89 -6.29
C GLY A 70 9.23 -9.68 -5.04
N TYR A 71 8.53 -8.54 -4.94
CA TYR A 71 7.65 -8.26 -3.81
C TYR A 71 6.50 -9.28 -3.72
N LYS A 72 6.11 -9.63 -2.50
CA LYS A 72 4.94 -10.48 -2.24
C LYS A 72 3.69 -9.61 -2.35
N ALA A 73 3.01 -9.72 -3.48
CA ALA A 73 1.81 -8.95 -3.76
C ALA A 73 0.52 -9.74 -3.50
N LYS A 74 -0.48 -9.06 -2.92
CA LYS A 74 -1.88 -9.47 -2.96
C LYS A 74 -2.66 -8.40 -3.70
N HIS A 75 -3.57 -8.78 -4.59
CA HIS A 75 -4.34 -7.83 -5.38
C HIS A 75 -5.81 -8.20 -5.52
N GLY A 76 -6.63 -7.24 -5.97
CA GLY A 76 -8.07 -7.43 -6.16
C GLY A 76 -8.89 -7.26 -4.89
N MET A 77 -8.28 -6.75 -3.82
CA MET A 77 -8.93 -6.59 -2.52
C MET A 77 -9.97 -5.47 -2.57
N ARG A 78 -11.10 -5.68 -1.89
CA ARG A 78 -12.25 -4.76 -1.86
C ARG A 78 -12.68 -4.36 -0.46
N SER A 79 -11.97 -4.84 0.57
CA SER A 79 -12.23 -4.54 1.98
C SER A 79 -10.92 -4.33 2.74
N ILE A 80 -10.98 -3.62 3.87
CA ILE A 80 -9.82 -3.37 4.72
C ILE A 80 -9.31 -4.67 5.36
N ASP A 81 -10.24 -5.57 5.73
CA ASP A 81 -9.91 -6.84 6.40
C ASP A 81 -9.12 -7.80 5.50
N GLU A 82 -9.40 -7.81 4.19
CA GLU A 82 -8.57 -8.52 3.21
C GLU A 82 -7.13 -8.00 3.21
N GLY A 83 -6.95 -6.68 3.32
CA GLY A 83 -5.65 -6.04 3.42
C GLY A 83 -4.88 -6.43 4.68
N VAL A 84 -5.56 -6.41 5.83
CA VAL A 84 -5.00 -6.86 7.11
C VAL A 84 -4.60 -8.33 7.04
N THR A 85 -5.46 -9.17 6.44
CA THR A 85 -5.17 -10.60 6.23
C THR A 85 -3.95 -10.77 5.33
N ALA A 86 -3.85 -10.03 4.22
CA ALA A 86 -2.70 -10.10 3.32
C ALA A 86 -1.37 -9.72 4.01
N ILE A 87 -1.36 -8.69 4.86
CA ILE A 87 -0.20 -8.37 5.69
C ILE A 87 0.14 -9.55 6.61
N ASN A 88 -0.87 -10.13 7.27
CA ASN A 88 -0.71 -11.29 8.14
C ASN A 88 -0.22 -12.55 7.40
N GLU A 89 -0.52 -12.69 6.11
CA GLU A 89 0.03 -13.72 5.22
C GLU A 89 1.45 -13.40 4.72
N GLY A 90 1.89 -12.15 4.85
CA GLY A 90 3.25 -11.70 4.53
C GLY A 90 3.37 -10.96 3.19
N ALA A 91 2.26 -10.47 2.65
CA ALA A 91 2.28 -9.54 1.53
C ALA A 91 2.87 -8.19 1.97
N ASN A 92 3.73 -7.63 1.13
CA ASN A 92 4.29 -6.28 1.27
C ASN A 92 3.83 -5.35 0.14
N VAL A 93 3.05 -5.83 -0.82
CA VAL A 93 2.38 -4.99 -1.80
C VAL A 93 0.89 -5.34 -1.82
N LEU A 94 0.05 -4.34 -1.61
CA LEU A 94 -1.38 -4.48 -1.42
C LEU A 94 -2.13 -3.76 -2.52
N GLY A 95 -2.82 -4.51 -3.35
CA GLY A 95 -3.62 -4.03 -4.48
C GLY A 95 -5.10 -3.95 -4.17
N PHE A 96 -5.65 -2.74 -4.11
CA PHE A 96 -7.07 -2.49 -3.85
C PHE A 96 -7.76 -1.83 -5.04
N GLY A 97 -9.07 -2.07 -5.16
CA GLY A 97 -9.94 -1.14 -5.88
C GLY A 97 -9.84 0.27 -5.27
N PHE A 98 -10.35 1.31 -5.95
CA PHE A 98 -10.29 2.67 -5.44
C PHE A 98 -10.90 2.78 -4.02
N MET A 99 -10.04 2.95 -3.02
CA MET A 99 -10.41 2.97 -1.60
C MET A 99 -9.55 3.98 -0.83
N ASP A 100 -9.71 5.26 -1.16
CA ASP A 100 -9.04 6.34 -0.43
C ASP A 100 -9.80 6.66 0.88
N LYS A 101 -9.54 5.89 1.93
CA LYS A 101 -10.13 6.02 3.27
C LYS A 101 -9.05 6.07 4.34
N GLU A 102 -9.22 6.93 5.33
CA GLU A 102 -8.31 7.04 6.48
C GLU A 102 -8.20 5.72 7.27
N GLU A 103 -9.33 5.09 7.55
CA GLU A 103 -9.39 3.82 8.29
C GLU A 103 -8.55 2.70 7.63
N LEU A 104 -8.46 2.69 6.30
CA LEU A 104 -7.63 1.72 5.58
C LEU A 104 -6.16 1.92 5.94
N GLY A 105 -5.66 3.15 5.88
CA GLY A 105 -4.26 3.44 6.21
C GLY A 105 -3.93 3.09 7.67
N GLU A 106 -4.81 3.48 8.58
CA GLU A 106 -4.64 3.25 10.02
C GLU A 106 -4.58 1.74 10.34
N LYS A 107 -5.56 0.96 9.87
CA LYS A 107 -5.62 -0.49 10.15
C LYS A 107 -4.45 -1.27 9.55
N LEU A 108 -3.98 -0.89 8.36
CA LEU A 108 -2.84 -1.58 7.72
C LEU A 108 -1.54 -1.35 8.49
N VAL A 109 -1.28 -0.13 8.96
CA VAL A 109 -0.11 0.17 9.80
C VAL A 109 -0.16 -0.59 11.12
N LEU A 110 -1.32 -0.60 11.80
CA LEU A 110 -1.48 -1.34 13.04
C LEU A 110 -1.26 -2.85 12.85
N ALA A 111 -1.78 -3.42 11.75
CA ALA A 111 -1.55 -4.83 11.40
C ALA A 111 -0.07 -5.11 11.13
N TRP A 112 0.60 -4.23 10.39
CA TRP A 112 2.04 -4.36 10.10
C TRP A 112 2.88 -4.33 11.37
N ASN A 113 2.66 -3.33 12.23
CA ASN A 113 3.37 -3.20 13.50
C ASN A 113 3.13 -4.41 14.41
N LYS A 114 1.89 -4.92 14.47
CA LYS A 114 1.58 -6.12 15.26
C LYS A 114 2.36 -7.36 14.78
N LYS A 115 2.59 -7.48 13.47
CA LYS A 115 3.26 -8.64 12.89
C LYS A 115 4.79 -8.53 12.91
N TYR A 116 5.34 -7.35 12.63
CA TYR A 116 6.77 -7.16 12.39
C TYR A 116 7.46 -6.24 13.40
N GLY A 117 6.71 -5.46 14.18
CA GLY A 117 7.23 -4.47 15.11
C GLY A 117 7.64 -5.02 16.48
N SER A 118 8.23 -6.22 16.54
CA SER A 118 8.83 -6.75 17.76
C SER A 118 10.14 -6.03 18.10
#